data_AF-A0A926Z4L1-F1
#
_entry.id   AF-A0A926Z4L1-F1
#
_cell.length_a   1.000
_cell.length_b   1.000
_cell.length_c   1.000
_cell.angle_alpha   90.00
_cell.angle_beta   90.00
_cell.angle_gamma   90.00
#
_symmetry.space_group_name_H-M   'P 1'
#
loop_
_entity.id
_entity.type
_entity.pdbx_description
1 polymer ?
#
loop_
_entity_poly.entity_id
_entity_poly.type
_entity_poly.pdbx_seq_one_letter_code
_entity_poly.pdbx_strand_id
1 'polypeptide(L)'
;MIATMLHTNIFCNHKLPTAIIKSDNSLDYKSELFLLTIFNSFVADYSLRQRVTTNLTFFIVYQTPVPRLTEKDPYFQERVERAAKLICTTAEYDELAKEVGLENHKNGITDERERGKLRAELDGIIAHLYGLTETEFSHILSTFPIVAEKVKNAALNAYREMVK
;
A
#
# COMPACT_ATOMS: atom_id res chain seq x y z
N MET A 1 -5.44 -7.26 3.70
CA MET A 1 -4.23 -8.06 3.90
C MET A 1 -3.21 -7.12 4.50
N ILE A 2 -2.27 -7.61 5.29
CA ILE A 2 -1.19 -6.77 5.80
C ILE A 2 0.07 -7.23 5.09
N ALA A 3 0.72 -6.32 4.38
CA ALA A 3 1.98 -6.56 3.69
C ALA A 3 3.03 -5.55 4.16
N THR A 4 4.28 -5.95 4.22
CA THR A 4 5.38 -5.08 4.66
C THR A 4 6.65 -5.38 3.89
N MET A 5 7.53 -4.38 3.77
CA MET A 5 8.91 -4.62 3.34
C MET A 5 9.67 -5.27 4.48
N LEU A 6 10.50 -6.24 4.14
CA LEU A 6 11.43 -6.84 5.09
C LEU A 6 12.85 -6.37 4.74
N HIS A 7 13.64 -6.07 5.77
CA HIS A 7 15.06 -5.83 5.61
C HIS A 7 15.79 -7.10 5.14
N THR A 8 17.00 -6.93 4.60
CA THR A 8 17.84 -8.06 4.19
C THR A 8 18.20 -8.92 5.41
N ASN A 9 18.44 -10.22 5.19
CA ASN A 9 18.86 -11.17 6.24
C ASN A 9 17.82 -11.50 7.34
N ILE A 10 16.51 -11.35 7.06
CA ILE A 10 15.44 -11.80 7.97
C ILE A 10 14.95 -13.21 7.57
N PHE A 11 14.94 -14.13 8.54
CA PHE A 11 14.36 -15.46 8.34
C PHE A 11 12.83 -15.42 8.53
N CYS A 12 12.11 -15.88 7.51
CA CYS A 12 10.65 -15.98 7.52
C CYS A 12 10.20 -17.45 7.61
N ASN A 13 9.11 -17.70 8.34
CA ASN A 13 8.49 -19.01 8.37
C ASN A 13 7.66 -19.27 7.09
N HIS A 14 7.28 -20.52 6.86
CA HIS A 14 6.45 -20.91 5.70
C HIS A 14 5.02 -20.36 5.72
N LYS A 15 4.59 -19.71 6.81
CA LYS A 15 3.27 -19.08 6.94
C LYS A 15 3.27 -17.61 6.54
N LEU A 16 4.44 -17.01 6.30
CA LEU A 16 4.58 -15.66 5.79
C LEU A 16 4.98 -15.74 4.31
N PRO A 17 4.05 -15.58 3.36
CA PRO A 17 4.36 -15.58 1.95
C PRO A 17 5.31 -14.41 1.63
N THR A 18 6.52 -14.71 1.18
CA THR A 18 7.51 -13.71 0.76
C THR A 18 7.59 -13.66 -0.76
N ALA A 19 7.53 -12.46 -1.32
CA ALA A 19 7.74 -12.23 -2.75
C ALA A 19 8.92 -11.27 -2.93
N ILE A 20 9.70 -11.48 -4.00
CA ILE A 20 10.78 -10.58 -4.41
C ILE A 20 10.45 -10.17 -5.84
N ILE A 21 10.35 -8.87 -6.11
CA ILE A 21 10.07 -8.36 -7.44
C ILE A 21 11.39 -8.00 -8.11
N LYS A 22 11.65 -8.63 -9.26
CA LYS A 22 12.87 -8.40 -10.04
C LYS A 22 12.49 -7.88 -11.42
N SER A 23 13.10 -6.75 -11.80
CA SER A 23 13.10 -6.24 -13.17
C SER A 23 14.51 -6.38 -13.72
N ASP A 24 14.69 -7.11 -14.83
CA ASP A 24 15.99 -7.33 -15.48
C ASP A 24 17.13 -7.73 -14.53
N ASN A 25 16.87 -8.70 -13.63
CA ASN A 25 17.77 -9.19 -12.57
C ASN A 25 18.15 -8.18 -11.47
N SER A 26 17.63 -6.96 -11.49
CA SER A 26 17.76 -5.97 -10.42
C SER A 26 16.50 -5.91 -9.54
N LEU A 27 16.65 -5.51 -8.27
CA LEU A 27 15.52 -5.27 -7.37
C LEU A 27 14.81 -3.98 -7.80
N ASP A 28 13.50 -4.06 -8.02
CA ASP A 28 12.68 -2.89 -8.34
C ASP A 28 11.89 -2.44 -7.11
N TYR A 29 12.56 -1.67 -6.27
CA TYR A 29 11.99 -1.14 -5.03
C TYR A 29 10.78 -0.24 -5.23
N LYS A 30 10.69 0.46 -6.37
CA LYS A 30 9.54 1.32 -6.66
C LYS A 30 8.29 0.50 -6.90
N SER A 31 8.41 -0.58 -7.68
CA SER A 31 7.32 -1.53 -7.89
C SER A 31 6.94 -2.28 -6.61
N GLU A 32 7.90 -2.68 -5.78
CA GLU A 32 7.62 -3.33 -4.48
C GLU A 32 6.84 -2.41 -3.55
N LEU A 33 7.29 -1.17 -3.38
CA LEU A 33 6.60 -0.18 -2.56
C LEU A 33 5.20 0.12 -3.08
N PHE A 34 5.03 0.20 -4.39
CA PHE A 34 3.71 0.38 -4.95
C PHE A 34 2.80 -0.82 -4.68
N LEU A 35 3.29 -2.05 -4.91
CA LEU A 35 2.53 -3.26 -4.62
C LEU A 35 2.10 -3.31 -3.15
N LEU A 36 2.98 -2.85 -2.24
CA LEU A 36 2.65 -2.73 -0.82
C LEU A 36 1.53 -1.74 -0.53
N THR A 37 1.46 -0.61 -1.25
CA THR A 37 0.33 0.32 -1.07
C THR A 37 -0.98 -0.35 -1.47
N ILE A 38 -1.02 -1.04 -2.61
CA ILE A 38 -2.20 -1.79 -3.06
C ILE A 38 -2.60 -2.83 -2.04
N PHE A 39 -1.67 -3.67 -1.60
CA PHE A 39 -1.97 -4.79 -0.71
C PHE A 39 -2.42 -4.39 0.69
N ASN A 40 -2.03 -3.20 1.16
CA ASN A 40 -2.49 -2.62 2.40
C ASN A 40 -3.77 -1.77 2.25
N SER A 41 -4.31 -1.62 1.04
CA SER A 41 -5.52 -0.81 0.81
C SER A 41 -6.80 -1.52 1.21
N PHE A 42 -7.83 -0.73 1.54
CA PHE A 42 -9.18 -1.25 1.81
C PHE A 42 -9.77 -2.02 0.62
N VAL A 43 -9.49 -1.58 -0.62
CA VAL A 43 -10.03 -2.18 -1.84
C VAL A 43 -9.48 -3.58 -2.05
N ALA A 44 -8.15 -3.73 -1.97
CA ALA A 44 -7.52 -5.04 -2.10
C ALA A 44 -7.91 -5.97 -0.95
N ASP A 45 -7.99 -5.46 0.29
CA ASP A 45 -8.42 -6.26 1.43
C ASP A 45 -9.86 -6.75 1.29
N TYR A 46 -10.77 -5.87 0.85
CA TYR A 46 -12.15 -6.25 0.58
C TYR A 46 -12.25 -7.35 -0.48
N SER A 47 -11.56 -7.18 -1.61
CA SER A 47 -11.53 -8.18 -2.69
C SER A 47 -10.98 -9.54 -2.22
N LEU A 48 -9.91 -9.53 -1.43
CA LEU A 48 -9.32 -10.75 -0.87
C LEU A 48 -10.26 -11.43 0.13
N ARG A 49 -10.96 -10.69 0.99
CA ARG A 49 -11.91 -11.25 1.98
C ARG A 49 -13.09 -11.98 1.35
N GLN A 50 -13.46 -11.65 0.10
CA GLN A 50 -14.50 -12.39 -0.63
C GLN A 50 -14.01 -13.76 -1.14
N ARG A 51 -12.70 -14.00 -1.16
CA ARG A 51 -12.08 -15.18 -1.78
C ARG A 51 -11.30 -16.05 -0.78
N VAL A 52 -10.92 -15.47 0.36
CA VAL A 52 -10.14 -16.11 1.42
C VAL A 52 -11.04 -16.40 2.60
N THR A 53 -11.01 -17.64 3.08
CA THR A 53 -11.66 -18.03 4.33
C THR A 53 -10.69 -17.93 5.50
N THR A 54 -9.62 -18.72 5.49
CA THR A 54 -8.68 -18.83 6.63
C THR A 54 -7.22 -18.61 6.26
N ASN A 55 -6.76 -19.12 5.11
CA ASN A 55 -5.36 -19.01 4.72
C ASN A 55 -5.22 -18.32 3.36
N LEU A 56 -4.31 -17.35 3.30
CA LEU A 56 -3.92 -16.72 2.04
C LEU A 56 -2.81 -17.55 1.39
N THR A 57 -3.06 -18.05 0.18
CA THR A 57 -2.08 -18.76 -0.64
C THR A 57 -1.77 -17.96 -1.91
N PHE A 58 -0.57 -18.12 -2.48
CA PHE A 58 -0.16 -17.42 -3.71
C PHE A 58 -1.12 -17.58 -4.88
N PHE A 59 -1.86 -18.69 -4.97
CA PHE A 59 -2.91 -18.87 -5.97
C PHE A 59 -3.97 -17.76 -5.94
N ILE A 60 -4.35 -17.30 -4.74
CA ILE A 60 -5.33 -16.22 -4.57
C ILE A 60 -4.67 -14.87 -4.89
N VAL A 61 -3.42 -14.67 -4.44
CA VAL A 61 -2.65 -13.45 -4.69
C VAL A 61 -2.47 -13.21 -6.19
N TYR A 62 -2.09 -14.24 -6.96
CA TYR A 62 -1.91 -14.14 -8.41
C TYR A 62 -3.20 -13.85 -9.18
N GLN A 63 -4.36 -14.13 -8.59
CA GLN A 63 -5.65 -13.83 -9.20
C GLN A 63 -6.22 -12.49 -8.75
N THR A 64 -5.51 -11.76 -7.89
CA THR A 64 -5.94 -10.44 -7.42
C THR A 64 -5.67 -9.42 -8.52
N PRO A 65 -6.68 -8.62 -8.93
CA PRO A 65 -6.46 -7.59 -9.93
C PRO A 65 -5.54 -6.51 -9.34
N VAL A 66 -4.38 -6.32 -9.97
CA VAL A 66 -3.41 -5.27 -9.65
C VAL A 66 -3.41 -4.29 -10.82
N PRO A 67 -3.74 -3.00 -10.59
CA PRO A 67 -3.64 -1.96 -11.61
C PRO A 67 -2.24 -1.94 -12.22
N ARG A 68 -2.16 -2.01 -13.56
CA ARG A 68 -0.89 -1.88 -14.26
C ARG A 68 -0.45 -0.42 -14.21
N LEU A 69 0.67 -0.19 -13.56
CA LEU A 69 1.35 1.08 -13.68
C LEU A 69 2.18 1.12 -14.94
N THR A 70 2.20 2.29 -15.55
CA THR A 70 3.25 2.64 -16.52
C THR A 70 4.13 3.66 -15.81
N GLU A 71 5.45 3.51 -15.85
CA GLU A 71 6.41 4.49 -15.29
C GLU A 71 6.21 5.93 -15.81
N LYS A 72 5.41 6.07 -16.89
CA LYS A 72 4.98 7.33 -17.48
C LYS A 72 3.85 8.03 -16.72
N ASP A 73 3.26 7.42 -15.70
CA ASP A 73 2.26 8.08 -14.86
C ASP A 73 2.97 9.08 -13.93
N PRO A 74 2.73 10.40 -14.08
CA PRO A 74 3.38 11.42 -13.25
C PRO A 74 3.08 11.24 -11.76
N TYR A 75 1.96 10.61 -11.39
CA TYR A 75 1.58 10.39 -10.00
C TYR A 75 2.22 9.13 -9.40
N PHE A 76 2.91 8.30 -10.18
CA PHE A 76 3.53 7.08 -9.67
C PHE A 76 4.61 7.39 -8.63
N GLN A 77 5.51 8.31 -8.95
CA GLN A 77 6.61 8.69 -8.07
C GLN A 77 6.09 9.26 -6.74
N GLU A 78 5.06 10.10 -6.78
CA GLU A 78 4.43 10.69 -5.59
C GLU A 78 3.81 9.61 -4.66
N ARG A 79 3.20 8.56 -5.24
CA ARG A 79 2.64 7.43 -4.48
C ARG A 79 3.74 6.61 -3.81
N VAL A 80 4.81 6.30 -4.55
CA VAL A 80 5.96 5.54 -4.03
C VAL A 80 6.66 6.33 -2.91
N GLU A 81 6.81 7.64 -3.06
CA GLU A 81 7.37 8.50 -2.00
C GLU A 81 6.51 8.52 -0.74
N ARG A 82 5.18 8.66 -0.87
CA ARG A 82 4.26 8.54 0.27
C ARG A 82 4.38 7.19 0.98
N ALA A 83 4.47 6.10 0.20
CA ALA A 83 4.66 4.76 0.73
C ALA A 83 5.99 4.61 1.48
N ALA A 84 7.08 5.11 0.89
CA ALA A 84 8.41 5.07 1.48
C ALA A 84 8.46 5.87 2.80
N LYS A 85 7.79 7.03 2.89
CA LYS A 85 7.67 7.78 4.16
C LYS A 85 7.00 6.98 5.28
N LEU A 86 6.12 6.03 4.96
CA LEU A 86 5.47 5.18 5.96
C LEU A 86 6.36 4.02 6.46
N ILE A 87 7.27 3.53 5.60
CA ILE A 87 8.11 2.36 5.86
C ILE A 87 9.50 2.75 6.38
N CYS A 88 10.16 3.71 5.71
CA CYS A 88 11.54 4.12 5.98
C CYS A 88 11.64 4.97 7.26
N THR A 89 11.37 4.35 8.41
CA THR A 89 11.41 4.98 9.74
C THR A 89 12.64 4.56 10.57
N THR A 90 13.32 3.49 10.17
CA THR A 90 14.53 2.96 10.81
C THR A 90 15.71 3.04 9.86
N ALA A 91 16.93 3.12 10.42
CA ALA A 91 18.17 3.22 9.64
C ALA A 91 18.42 2.03 8.69
N GLU A 92 17.82 0.87 8.98
CA GLU A 92 17.85 -0.33 8.13
C GLU A 92 17.23 -0.12 6.75
N TYR A 93 16.39 0.91 6.59
CA TYR A 93 15.75 1.29 5.33
C TYR A 93 16.38 2.53 4.68
N ASP A 94 17.57 2.97 5.11
CA ASP A 94 18.24 4.14 4.52
C ASP A 94 18.65 3.90 3.05
N GLU A 95 19.00 2.66 2.69
CA GLU A 95 19.29 2.27 1.31
C GLU A 95 18.05 2.40 0.42
N LEU A 96 16.94 1.81 0.87
CA LEU A 96 15.63 1.90 0.22
C LEU A 96 15.15 3.36 0.08
N ALA A 97 15.35 4.17 1.13
CA ALA A 97 14.99 5.59 1.12
C ALA A 97 15.71 6.33 -0.02
N LYS A 98 17.03 6.14 -0.16
CA LYS A 98 17.85 6.81 -1.17
C LYS A 98 17.45 6.45 -2.59
N GLU A 99 17.13 5.19 -2.86
CA GLU A 99 16.73 4.74 -4.20
C GLU A 99 15.37 5.31 -4.63
N VAL A 100 14.50 5.58 -3.67
CA VAL A 100 13.17 6.15 -3.92
C VAL A 100 13.21 7.68 -4.02
N GLY A 101 14.33 8.31 -3.62
CA GLY A 101 14.51 9.76 -3.63
C GLY A 101 14.27 10.45 -2.28
N LEU A 102 14.19 9.69 -1.19
CA LEU A 102 14.22 10.22 0.18
C LEU A 102 15.68 10.32 0.68
N GLU A 103 15.98 11.33 1.49
CA GLU A 103 17.35 11.52 1.98
C GLU A 103 17.78 10.41 2.95
N ASN A 104 17.01 10.17 4.02
CA ASN A 104 17.25 9.11 5.03
C ASN A 104 15.96 8.76 5.79
N HIS A 105 16.02 7.80 6.73
CA HIS A 105 14.96 7.41 7.66
C HIS A 105 14.34 8.57 8.47
N LYS A 106 15.04 9.71 8.57
CA LYS A 106 14.53 10.93 9.22
C LYS A 106 13.34 11.56 8.48
N ASN A 107 13.20 11.28 7.19
CA ASN A 107 12.06 11.69 6.38
C ASN A 107 10.86 10.73 6.56
N GLY A 108 11.07 9.61 7.24
CA GLY A 108 10.02 8.71 7.66
C GLY A 108 9.12 9.37 8.69
N ILE A 109 7.81 9.18 8.52
CA ILE A 109 6.82 9.80 9.41
C ILE A 109 6.51 8.80 10.52
N THR A 110 6.86 9.19 11.76
CA THR A 110 6.63 8.41 12.97
C THR A 110 5.42 8.88 13.77
N ASP A 111 4.94 10.12 13.54
CA ASP A 111 3.73 10.64 14.19
C ASP A 111 2.47 9.93 13.68
N GLU A 112 1.66 9.40 14.59
CA GLU A 112 0.51 8.56 14.23
C GLU A 112 -0.59 9.33 13.51
N ARG A 113 -0.74 10.66 13.74
CA ARG A 113 -1.75 11.45 13.03
C ARG A 113 -1.35 11.67 11.58
N GLU A 114 -0.10 12.06 11.35
CA GLU A 114 0.44 12.24 10.00
C GLU A 114 0.50 10.91 9.23
N ARG A 115 0.86 9.81 9.90
CA ARG A 115 0.79 8.45 9.32
C ARG A 115 -0.64 8.08 8.93
N GLY A 116 -1.61 8.36 9.79
CA GLY A 116 -3.02 8.12 9.52
C GLY A 116 -3.53 8.91 8.31
N LYS A 117 -3.11 10.18 8.18
CA LYS A 117 -3.45 11.03 7.03
C LYS A 117 -2.87 10.48 5.73
N LEU A 118 -1.58 10.13 5.72
CA LEU A 118 -0.95 9.54 4.53
C LEU A 118 -1.57 8.22 4.10
N ARG A 119 -1.94 7.36 5.06
CA ARG A 119 -2.67 6.12 4.76
C ARG A 119 -4.02 6.42 4.10
N ALA A 120 -4.78 7.35 4.66
CA ALA A 120 -6.06 7.77 4.10
C ALA A 120 -5.91 8.36 2.68
N GLU A 121 -4.88 9.17 2.43
CA GLU A 121 -4.54 9.67 1.09
C GLU A 121 -4.25 8.52 0.12
N LEU A 122 -3.40 7.56 0.51
CA LEU A 122 -3.09 6.39 -0.32
C LEU A 122 -4.34 5.54 -0.61
N ASP A 123 -5.19 5.30 0.38
CA ASP A 123 -6.44 4.57 0.20
C ASP A 123 -7.39 5.26 -0.79
N GLY A 124 -7.50 6.59 -0.71
CA GLY A 124 -8.28 7.39 -1.65
C GLY A 124 -7.74 7.30 -3.08
N ILE A 125 -6.42 7.41 -3.26
CA ILE A 125 -5.73 7.24 -4.56
C ILE A 125 -6.03 5.86 -5.14
N ILE A 126 -5.91 4.82 -4.33
CA ILE A 126 -6.07 3.44 -4.78
C ILE A 126 -7.52 3.19 -5.19
N ALA A 127 -8.51 3.70 -4.45
CA ALA A 127 -9.90 3.61 -4.86
C ALA A 127 -10.16 4.22 -6.25
N HIS A 128 -9.53 5.36 -6.57
CA HIS A 128 -9.57 5.94 -7.91
C HIS A 128 -8.88 5.08 -8.97
N LEU A 129 -7.72 4.49 -8.65
CA LEU A 129 -7.01 3.58 -9.56
C LEU A 129 -7.81 2.33 -9.91
N TYR A 130 -8.65 1.85 -8.99
CA TYR A 130 -9.59 0.75 -9.23
C TYR A 130 -10.88 1.18 -9.95
N GLY A 131 -11.06 2.48 -10.22
CA GLY A 131 -12.23 3.02 -10.92
C GLY A 131 -13.51 2.96 -10.09
N LEU A 132 -13.39 2.95 -8.76
CA LEU A 132 -14.56 2.90 -7.87
C LEU A 132 -15.25 4.25 -7.82
N THR A 133 -16.57 4.23 -7.75
CA THR A 133 -17.39 5.40 -7.39
C THR A 133 -17.36 5.67 -5.88
N GLU A 134 -17.75 6.87 -5.48
CA GLU A 134 -17.83 7.24 -4.05
C GLU A 134 -18.75 6.30 -3.25
N THR A 135 -19.89 5.92 -3.83
CA THR A 135 -20.86 5.03 -3.20
C THR A 135 -20.31 3.62 -3.01
N GLU A 136 -19.62 3.10 -4.02
CA GLU A 136 -18.95 1.79 -3.94
C GLU A 136 -17.82 1.81 -2.91
N PHE A 137 -17.00 2.87 -2.89
CA PHE A 137 -15.93 2.99 -1.92
C PHE A 137 -16.46 3.11 -0.48
N SER A 138 -17.51 3.90 -0.27
CA SER A 138 -18.21 4.00 1.02
C SER A 138 -18.78 2.65 1.46
N HIS A 139 -19.38 1.89 0.53
CA HIS A 139 -19.86 0.53 0.82
C HIS A 139 -18.70 -0.37 1.25
N ILE A 140 -17.57 -0.38 0.53
CA ILE A 140 -16.37 -1.15 0.91
C ILE A 140 -15.92 -0.79 2.33
N LEU A 141 -15.78 0.50 2.64
CA LEU A 141 -15.37 0.96 3.98
C LEU A 141 -16.34 0.48 5.08
N SER A 142 -17.65 0.40 4.78
CA SER A 142 -18.66 -0.06 5.73
C SER A 142 -18.48 -1.54 6.14
N THR A 143 -17.85 -2.36 5.30
CA THR A 143 -17.61 -3.79 5.57
C THR A 143 -16.51 -4.05 6.60
N PHE A 144 -15.83 -3.01 7.08
CA PHE A 144 -14.79 -3.08 8.10
C PHE A 144 -15.30 -2.59 9.47
N PRO A 145 -15.94 -3.44 10.28
CA PRO A 145 -16.53 -3.04 11.56
C PRO A 145 -15.47 -2.69 12.63
N ILE A 146 -14.28 -3.29 12.53
CA ILE A 146 -13.19 -3.10 13.50
C ILE A 146 -12.47 -1.75 13.28
N VAL A 147 -12.53 -1.20 12.08
CA VAL A 147 -11.82 0.03 11.72
C VAL A 147 -12.61 1.22 12.25
N ALA A 148 -11.93 2.07 13.02
CA ALA A 148 -12.52 3.26 13.61
C ALA A 148 -13.16 4.15 12.54
N GLU A 149 -14.33 4.70 12.85
CA GLU A 149 -15.11 5.52 11.91
C GLU A 149 -14.35 6.75 11.43
N LYS A 150 -13.52 7.35 12.29
CA LYS A 150 -12.62 8.45 11.92
C LYS A 150 -11.67 8.08 10.78
N VAL A 151 -11.15 6.85 10.75
CA VAL A 151 -10.22 6.38 9.71
C VAL A 151 -10.97 6.17 8.40
N LYS A 152 -12.16 5.56 8.45
CA LYS A 152 -13.04 5.39 7.28
C LYS A 152 -13.41 6.74 6.66
N ASN A 153 -13.81 7.69 7.50
CA ASN A 153 -14.16 9.05 7.06
C ASN A 153 -12.94 9.80 6.49
N ALA A 154 -11.75 9.61 7.07
CA ALA A 154 -10.53 10.20 6.52
C ALA A 154 -10.22 9.67 5.11
N ALA A 155 -10.31 8.35 4.90
CA ALA A 155 -10.11 7.74 3.58
C ALA A 155 -11.15 8.22 2.56
N LEU A 156 -12.43 8.29 2.94
CA LEU A 156 -13.50 8.80 2.08
C LEU A 156 -13.32 10.28 1.74
N ASN A 157 -12.90 11.10 2.70
CA ASN A 157 -12.62 12.51 2.45
C ASN A 157 -11.41 12.69 1.53
N ALA A 158 -10.34 11.92 1.73
CA ALA A 158 -9.18 11.94 0.84
C ALA A 158 -9.55 11.53 -0.60
N TYR A 159 -10.42 10.52 -0.76
CA TYR A 159 -10.98 10.16 -2.07
C TYR A 159 -11.69 11.35 -2.73
N ARG A 160 -12.53 12.09 -1.99
CA ARG A 160 -13.25 13.28 -2.52
C ARG A 160 -12.33 14.43 -2.87
N GLU A 161 -11.28 14.68 -2.10
CA GLU A 161 -10.33 15.77 -2.32
C GLU A 161 -9.55 15.61 -3.63
N MET A 162 -9.34 14.38 -4.09
CA MET A 162 -8.57 14.08 -5.31
C MET A 162 -9.39 14.14 -6.61
N VAL A 163 -10.70 14.39 -6.53
CA VAL A 163 -11.58 14.55 -7.72
C VAL A 163 -11.57 16.00 -8.24
N LYS A 164 -10.95 16.94 -7.51
CA LYS A 164 -10.86 18.36 -7.90
C LYS A 164 -9.66 18.62 -8.81
#